data_AF-A0A7J4HX51-F1
#
_entry.id   AF-A0A7J4HX51-F1
#
_cell.length_a   1.000
_cell.length_b   1.000
_cell.length_c   1.000
_cell.angle_alpha   90.00
_cell.angle_beta   90.00
_cell.angle_gamma   90.00
#
_symmetry.space_group_name_H-M   'P 1'
#
loop_
_entity.id
_entity.type
_entity.pdbx_description
1 polymer ?
#
loop_
_entity_poly.entity_id
_entity_poly.type
_entity_poly.pdbx_seq_one_letter_code
_entity_poly.pdbx_strand_id
1 'polypeptide(L)'
;IAQLQQLQQGVSDASSNTDARVSTLESSYSSLLQQLSDLGTTVQVTQSDLDQLKMDLQQDHQQQNSIATGLAGLQDNLQSTDSTVKKIEQGLEQEQSFTKLVKYLFFILLVAAVALGVMYYITKAKAPVKNEVSPQILNYITQNIKAGKKFPQIKASLLKAGWAEDDINQSYKQTMDRNYQQYLQQQNPSRVASDDDDTPSTPKLRHLSNAHKNKFLAIGIMAVIIIGGLLLLLKGVSTGQAIHFKDAGELQAAVKESLDKNVENNEFYPLINSMRLCVQVTDEDNSVSYKIIKNSGGVTIREARAQCDATENNDFAVKFNSFEAFDLASNSLSCSNLAILHQRNNVYILPSQYVQAGFSLNPEEDYSDFCDALKLCMSEEKLAEADIEC
;
A
#
# COMPACT_ATOMS: atom_id res chain seq x y z
N ILE A 1 -53.21 -32.03 -104.51
CA ILE A 1 -52.07 -32.67 -103.82
C ILE A 1 -51.24 -31.63 -103.04
N ALA A 2 -50.73 -30.58 -103.68
CA ALA A 2 -49.92 -29.54 -102.99
C ALA A 2 -50.63 -28.84 -101.80
N GLN A 3 -51.91 -28.46 -101.93
CA GLN A 3 -52.66 -27.84 -100.82
C GLN A 3 -52.87 -28.78 -99.62
N LEU A 4 -53.00 -30.09 -99.87
CA LEU A 4 -53.12 -31.10 -98.80
C LEU A 4 -51.80 -31.25 -98.04
N GLN A 5 -50.66 -31.19 -98.74
CA GLN A 5 -49.34 -31.21 -98.11
C GLN A 5 -49.09 -29.95 -97.27
N GLN A 6 -49.52 -28.78 -97.74
CA GLN A 6 -49.39 -27.52 -96.98
C GLN A 6 -50.26 -27.52 -95.71
N LEU A 7 -51.48 -28.07 -95.79
CA LEU A 7 -52.33 -28.25 -94.61
C LEU A 7 -51.76 -29.27 -93.63
N GLN A 8 -51.19 -30.38 -94.10
CA GLN A 8 -50.50 -31.35 -93.24
C GLN A 8 -49.30 -30.73 -92.51
N GLN A 9 -48.51 -29.93 -93.21
CA GLN A 9 -47.37 -29.24 -92.61
C GLN A 9 -47.83 -28.24 -91.55
N GLY A 10 -48.84 -27.40 -91.86
CA GLY A 10 -49.36 -26.42 -90.91
C GLY A 10 -49.97 -27.05 -89.64
N VAL A 11 -50.65 -28.20 -89.77
CA VAL A 11 -51.17 -28.95 -88.62
C VAL A 11 -50.02 -29.55 -87.80
N SER A 12 -48.98 -30.09 -88.44
CA SER A 12 -47.80 -30.64 -87.77
C SER A 12 -47.05 -29.56 -86.98
N ASP A 13 -46.84 -28.38 -87.58
CA ASP A 13 -46.13 -27.27 -86.95
C ASP A 13 -46.96 -26.68 -85.79
N ALA A 14 -48.28 -26.57 -85.95
CA ALA A 14 -49.17 -26.14 -84.88
C ALA A 14 -49.22 -27.14 -83.71
N SER A 15 -49.20 -28.46 -84.00
CA SER A 15 -49.11 -29.51 -82.98
C SER A 15 -47.79 -29.40 -82.22
N SER A 16 -46.66 -29.33 -82.93
CA SER A 16 -45.33 -29.23 -82.32
C SER A 16 -45.17 -27.98 -81.45
N ASN A 17 -45.70 -26.84 -81.88
CA ASN A 17 -45.70 -25.61 -81.08
C ASN A 17 -46.59 -25.74 -79.83
N THR A 18 -47.74 -26.42 -79.96
CA THR A 18 -48.62 -26.69 -78.81
C THR A 18 -47.93 -27.60 -77.79
N ASP A 19 -47.27 -28.66 -78.25
CA ASP A 19 -46.52 -29.58 -77.39
C ASP A 19 -45.36 -28.89 -76.66
N ALA A 20 -44.61 -28.01 -77.36
CA ALA A 20 -43.55 -27.22 -76.76
C ALA A 20 -44.06 -26.27 -75.65
N ARG A 21 -45.22 -25.64 -75.87
CA ARG A 21 -45.87 -24.78 -74.87
C ARG A 21 -46.37 -25.58 -73.68
N VAL A 22 -46.96 -26.76 -73.91
CA VAL A 22 -47.41 -27.67 -72.84
C VAL A 22 -46.21 -28.09 -71.98
N SER A 23 -45.11 -28.53 -72.60
CA SER A 23 -43.89 -28.89 -71.89
C SER A 23 -43.31 -27.73 -71.07
N THR A 24 -43.33 -26.50 -71.62
CA THR A 24 -42.89 -25.30 -70.87
C THR A 24 -43.81 -25.00 -69.68
N LEU A 25 -45.12 -25.19 -69.83
CA LEU A 25 -46.10 -25.04 -68.75
C LEU A 25 -45.91 -26.10 -67.66
N GLU A 26 -45.68 -27.36 -68.03
CA GLU A 26 -45.41 -28.44 -67.08
C GLU A 26 -44.13 -28.20 -66.28
N SER A 27 -43.08 -27.72 -66.95
CA SER A 27 -41.83 -27.33 -66.28
C SER A 27 -42.05 -26.15 -65.32
N SER A 28 -42.81 -25.14 -65.75
CA SER A 28 -43.12 -23.97 -64.90
C SER A 28 -43.97 -24.37 -63.69
N TYR A 29 -44.95 -25.27 -63.88
CA TYR A 29 -45.78 -25.80 -62.80
C TYR A 29 -44.96 -26.59 -61.78
N SER A 30 -44.04 -27.44 -62.25
CA SER A 30 -43.12 -28.20 -61.40
C SER A 30 -42.21 -27.26 -60.60
N SER A 31 -41.69 -26.20 -61.23
CA SER A 31 -40.90 -25.17 -60.54
C SER A 31 -41.72 -24.42 -59.49
N LEU A 32 -42.99 -24.13 -59.76
CA LEU A 32 -43.87 -23.44 -58.82
C LEU A 32 -44.18 -24.31 -57.59
N LEU A 33 -44.38 -25.62 -57.81
CA LEU A 33 -44.54 -26.59 -56.72
C LEU A 33 -43.30 -26.67 -55.83
N GLN A 34 -42.11 -26.64 -56.42
CA GLN A 34 -40.86 -26.62 -55.65
C GLN A 34 -40.75 -25.34 -54.81
N GLN A 35 -41.02 -24.16 -55.40
CA GLN A 35 -41.01 -22.90 -54.67
C GLN A 35 -42.03 -22.86 -53.52
N LEU A 36 -43.21 -23.45 -53.71
CA LEU A 36 -44.23 -23.60 -52.65
C LEU A 36 -43.76 -24.51 -51.51
N SER A 37 -43.08 -25.61 -51.84
CA SER A 37 -42.47 -26.50 -50.85
C SER A 37 -41.40 -25.77 -50.04
N ASP A 38 -40.49 -25.06 -50.72
CA ASP A 38 -39.41 -24.32 -50.07
C ASP A 38 -39.98 -23.20 -49.17
N LEU A 39 -41.00 -22.48 -49.64
CA LEU A 39 -41.70 -21.47 -48.83
C LEU A 39 -42.35 -22.09 -47.58
N GLY A 40 -42.93 -23.28 -47.69
CA GLY A 40 -43.46 -24.03 -46.56
C GLY A 40 -42.39 -24.32 -45.50
N THR A 41 -41.19 -24.72 -45.92
CA THR A 41 -40.08 -24.96 -44.99
C THR A 41 -39.59 -23.68 -44.32
N THR A 42 -39.49 -22.57 -45.07
CA THR A 42 -39.10 -21.26 -44.51
C THR A 42 -40.10 -20.77 -43.47
N VAL A 43 -41.41 -20.92 -43.72
CA VAL A 43 -42.46 -20.57 -42.76
C VAL A 43 -42.34 -21.41 -41.49
N GLN A 44 -42.00 -22.69 -41.60
CA GLN A 44 -41.82 -23.58 -40.45
C GLN A 44 -40.60 -23.20 -39.62
N VAL A 45 -39.48 -22.82 -40.24
CA VAL A 45 -38.29 -22.30 -39.54
C VAL A 45 -38.61 -21.00 -38.82
N THR A 46 -39.31 -20.08 -39.50
CA THR A 46 -39.68 -18.77 -38.93
C THR A 46 -40.60 -18.93 -37.71
N GLN A 47 -41.51 -19.91 -37.75
CA GLN A 47 -42.36 -20.26 -36.61
C GLN A 47 -41.53 -20.78 -35.43
N SER A 48 -40.52 -21.63 -35.69
CA SER A 48 -39.60 -22.10 -34.66
C SER A 48 -38.80 -20.97 -34.02
N ASP A 49 -38.30 -20.03 -34.82
CA ASP A 49 -37.57 -18.85 -34.32
C ASP A 49 -38.45 -17.97 -33.43
N LEU A 50 -39.74 -17.83 -33.80
CA LEU A 50 -40.71 -17.05 -33.02
C LEU A 50 -41.04 -17.72 -31.68
N ASP A 51 -41.12 -19.05 -31.64
CA ASP A 51 -41.30 -19.81 -30.40
C ASP A 51 -40.05 -19.73 -29.50
N GLN A 52 -38.85 -19.77 -30.07
CA GLN A 52 -37.59 -19.59 -29.35
C GLN A 52 -37.48 -18.18 -28.73
N LEU A 53 -37.77 -17.13 -29.51
CA LEU A 53 -37.75 -15.75 -29.03
C LEU A 53 -38.73 -15.53 -27.87
N LYS A 54 -39.89 -16.20 -27.90
CA LYS A 54 -40.86 -16.16 -26.81
C LYS A 54 -40.34 -16.80 -25.53
N MET A 55 -39.59 -17.90 -25.63
CA MET A 55 -38.94 -18.52 -24.47
C MET A 55 -37.84 -17.61 -23.89
N ASP A 56 -37.01 -16.99 -24.74
CA ASP A 56 -35.95 -16.06 -24.31
C ASP A 56 -36.55 -14.84 -23.58
N LEU A 57 -37.64 -14.26 -24.12
CA LEU A 57 -38.38 -13.16 -23.48
C LEU A 57 -38.96 -13.56 -22.11
N GLN A 58 -39.45 -14.79 -21.96
CA GLN A 58 -39.95 -15.29 -20.67
C GLN A 58 -38.82 -15.47 -19.66
N GLN A 59 -37.64 -15.92 -20.11
CA GLN A 59 -36.46 -16.06 -19.27
C GLN A 59 -35.92 -14.69 -18.81
N ASP A 60 -35.87 -13.71 -19.69
CA ASP A 60 -35.51 -12.32 -19.35
C ASP A 60 -36.49 -11.72 -18.33
N HIS A 61 -37.78 -12.02 -18.43
CA HIS A 61 -38.78 -11.57 -17.46
C HIS A 61 -38.57 -12.20 -16.06
N GLN A 62 -38.14 -13.46 -15.99
CA GLN A 62 -37.75 -14.07 -14.72
C GLN A 62 -36.47 -13.46 -14.15
N GLN A 63 -35.50 -13.10 -15.01
CA GLN A 63 -34.31 -12.37 -14.57
C GLN A 63 -34.65 -10.97 -14.05
N GLN A 64 -35.59 -10.24 -14.66
CA GLN A 64 -36.04 -8.95 -14.12
C GLN A 64 -36.63 -9.06 -12.72
N ASN A 65 -37.41 -10.10 -12.43
CA ASN A 65 -37.94 -10.32 -11.08
C ASN A 65 -36.82 -10.63 -10.06
N SER A 66 -35.77 -11.33 -10.49
CA SER A 66 -34.57 -11.56 -9.66
C SER A 66 -33.73 -10.29 -9.46
N ILE A 67 -33.69 -9.40 -10.45
CA ILE A 67 -33.01 -8.09 -10.36
C ILE A 67 -33.78 -7.16 -9.43
N ALA A 68 -35.12 -7.16 -9.48
CA ALA A 68 -35.95 -6.34 -8.59
C ALA A 68 -35.82 -6.78 -7.11
N THR A 69 -35.73 -8.09 -6.86
CA THR A 69 -35.46 -8.62 -5.50
C THR A 69 -34.01 -8.36 -5.07
N GLY A 70 -33.05 -8.45 -5.98
CA GLY A 70 -31.66 -8.04 -5.74
C GLY A 70 -31.52 -6.54 -5.43
N LEU A 71 -32.26 -5.67 -6.13
CA LEU A 71 -32.29 -4.23 -5.88
C LEU A 71 -32.94 -3.90 -4.53
N ALA A 72 -34.00 -4.60 -4.13
CA ALA A 72 -34.60 -4.44 -2.81
C ALA A 72 -33.62 -4.85 -1.70
N GLY A 73 -32.88 -5.94 -1.89
CA GLY A 73 -31.79 -6.34 -0.99
C GLY A 73 -30.64 -5.32 -0.94
N LEU A 74 -30.30 -4.71 -2.08
CA LEU A 74 -29.35 -3.61 -2.16
C LEU A 74 -29.85 -2.34 -1.47
N GLN A 75 -31.16 -2.05 -1.52
CA GLN A 75 -31.77 -0.92 -0.84
C GLN A 75 -31.78 -1.10 0.69
N ASP A 76 -32.06 -2.32 1.17
CA ASP A 76 -31.95 -2.68 2.59
C ASP A 76 -30.49 -2.66 3.05
N ASN A 77 -29.56 -3.14 2.23
CA ASN A 77 -28.12 -3.06 2.51
C ASN A 77 -27.61 -1.61 2.46
N LEU A 78 -28.13 -0.75 1.61
CA LEU A 78 -27.81 0.68 1.57
C LEU A 78 -28.35 1.41 2.80
N GLN A 79 -29.56 1.10 3.28
CA GLN A 79 -30.06 1.65 4.55
C GLN A 79 -29.26 1.13 5.75
N SER A 80 -28.90 -0.15 5.74
CA SER A 80 -28.02 -0.74 6.75
C SER A 80 -26.63 -0.08 6.72
N THR A 81 -26.09 0.17 5.53
CA THR A 81 -24.81 0.86 5.34
C THR A 81 -24.89 2.32 5.77
N ASP A 82 -25.94 3.08 5.45
CA ASP A 82 -26.15 4.45 5.94
C ASP A 82 -26.25 4.49 7.48
N SER A 83 -26.91 3.50 8.07
CA SER A 83 -27.02 3.39 9.53
C SER A 83 -25.67 3.04 10.19
N THR A 84 -24.86 2.20 9.52
CA THR A 84 -23.52 1.80 9.96
C THR A 84 -22.53 2.94 9.75
N VAL A 85 -22.62 3.68 8.64
CA VAL A 85 -21.85 4.89 8.36
C VAL A 85 -22.16 5.97 9.41
N LYS A 86 -23.43 6.21 9.76
CA LYS A 86 -23.78 7.13 10.86
C LYS A 86 -23.24 6.68 12.22
N LYS A 87 -23.22 5.37 12.50
CA LYS A 87 -22.60 4.83 13.72
C LYS A 87 -21.08 4.95 13.70
N ILE A 88 -20.46 4.76 12.55
CA ILE A 88 -19.02 4.95 12.33
C ILE A 88 -18.67 6.44 12.44
N GLU A 89 -19.49 7.34 11.91
CA GLU A 89 -19.33 8.79 11.99
C GLU A 89 -19.49 9.28 13.43
N GLN A 90 -20.50 8.80 14.17
CA GLN A 90 -20.64 9.04 15.61
C GLN A 90 -19.47 8.45 16.42
N GLY A 91 -18.98 7.26 16.03
CA GLY A 91 -17.81 6.64 16.61
C GLY A 91 -16.52 7.41 16.32
N LEU A 92 -16.36 7.96 15.11
CA LEU A 92 -15.24 8.78 14.67
C LEU A 92 -15.26 10.17 15.34
N GLU A 93 -16.42 10.77 15.58
CA GLU A 93 -16.52 11.99 16.39
C GLU A 93 -16.14 11.71 17.86
N GLN A 94 -16.50 10.54 18.37
CA GLN A 94 -16.13 10.09 19.72
C GLN A 94 -14.63 9.73 19.83
N GLU A 95 -14.04 9.12 18.81
CA GLU A 95 -12.60 8.80 18.76
C GLU A 95 -11.73 10.01 18.39
N GLN A 96 -12.19 10.92 17.52
CA GLN A 96 -11.50 12.18 17.26
C GLN A 96 -11.53 13.09 18.49
N SER A 97 -12.62 13.13 19.25
CA SER A 97 -12.67 13.88 20.50
C SER A 97 -11.79 13.24 21.57
N PHE A 98 -11.70 11.90 21.64
CA PHE A 98 -10.77 11.21 22.51
C PHE A 98 -9.30 11.45 22.11
N THR A 99 -8.98 11.40 20.82
CA THR A 99 -7.62 11.64 20.31
C THR A 99 -7.19 13.10 20.51
N LYS A 100 -8.12 14.06 20.32
CA LYS A 100 -7.90 15.48 20.67
C LYS A 100 -7.70 15.63 22.18
N LEU A 101 -8.51 14.98 23.01
CA LEU A 101 -8.41 15.03 24.46
C LEU A 101 -7.08 14.45 24.95
N VAL A 102 -6.67 13.28 24.45
CA VAL A 102 -5.38 12.64 24.77
C VAL A 102 -4.21 13.54 24.35
N LYS A 103 -4.27 14.15 23.16
CA LYS A 103 -3.24 15.10 22.70
C LYS A 103 -3.15 16.34 23.61
N TYR A 104 -4.28 16.91 24.02
CA TYR A 104 -4.32 18.03 24.97
C TYR A 104 -3.80 17.64 26.35
N LEU A 105 -4.17 16.46 26.85
CA LEU A 105 -3.76 15.95 28.17
C LEU A 105 -2.25 15.70 28.19
N PHE A 106 -1.69 15.16 27.10
CA PHE A 106 -0.25 15.01 26.93
C PHE A 106 0.48 16.36 26.89
N PHE A 107 -0.06 17.35 26.17
CA PHE A 107 0.54 18.69 26.12
C PHE A 107 0.53 19.37 27.50
N ILE A 108 -0.56 19.24 28.25
CA ILE A 108 -0.68 19.75 29.62
C ILE A 108 0.34 19.07 30.55
N LEU A 109 0.48 17.74 30.46
CA LEU A 109 1.49 17.00 31.23
C LEU A 109 2.92 17.43 30.89
N LEU A 110 3.21 17.69 29.61
CA LEU A 110 4.52 18.15 29.16
C LEU A 110 4.82 19.56 29.71
N VAL A 111 3.86 20.48 29.64
CA VAL A 111 3.98 21.82 30.23
C VAL A 111 4.17 21.74 31.75
N ALA A 112 3.41 20.89 32.44
CA ALA A 112 3.55 20.67 33.88
C ALA A 112 4.93 20.11 34.25
N ALA A 113 5.46 19.14 33.49
CA ALA A 113 6.79 18.59 33.70
C ALA A 113 7.89 19.63 33.52
N VAL A 114 7.79 20.49 32.50
CA VAL A 114 8.73 21.59 32.28
C VAL A 114 8.64 22.61 33.43
N ALA A 115 7.44 23.00 33.84
CA ALA A 115 7.23 23.94 34.95
C ALA A 115 7.81 23.40 36.27
N LEU A 116 7.60 22.12 36.57
CA LEU A 116 8.18 21.45 37.74
C LEU A 116 9.72 21.39 37.65
N GLY A 117 10.27 21.11 36.46
CA GLY A 117 11.72 21.11 36.23
C GLY A 117 12.35 22.49 36.47
N VAL A 118 11.71 23.56 35.99
CA VAL A 118 12.14 24.95 36.21
C VAL A 118 12.03 25.32 37.69
N MET A 119 10.92 24.97 38.35
CA MET A 119 10.73 25.24 39.78
C MET A 119 11.78 24.50 40.63
N TYR A 120 12.10 23.26 40.31
CA TYR A 120 13.17 22.50 40.96
C TYR A 120 14.55 23.16 40.75
N TYR A 121 14.84 23.64 39.53
CA TYR A 121 16.11 24.31 39.23
C TYR A 121 16.26 25.62 40.01
N ILE A 122 15.21 26.45 40.07
CA ILE A 122 15.23 27.72 40.79
C ILE A 122 15.33 27.51 42.31
N THR A 123 14.60 26.54 42.86
CA THR A 123 14.68 26.23 44.30
C THR A 123 16.04 25.69 44.71
N LYS A 124 16.71 24.90 43.85
CA LYS A 124 18.06 24.40 44.12
C LYS A 124 19.15 25.45 43.88
N ALA A 125 18.95 26.38 42.95
CA ALA A 125 19.87 27.49 42.69
C ALA A 125 19.91 28.53 43.82
N LYS A 126 18.89 28.56 44.69
CA LYS A 126 18.84 29.40 45.90
C LYS A 126 19.37 28.71 47.16
N ALA A 127 19.95 27.51 47.06
CA ALA A 127 20.68 26.94 48.19
C ALA A 127 21.80 27.92 48.57
N PRO A 128 21.87 28.38 49.83
CA PRO A 128 22.82 29.41 50.24
C PRO A 128 24.23 28.93 49.90
N VAL A 129 24.96 29.78 49.16
CA VAL A 129 26.38 29.61 48.86
C VAL A 129 27.07 29.31 50.20
N LYS A 130 27.55 28.07 50.34
CA LYS A 130 28.24 27.61 51.55
C LYS A 130 29.37 28.58 51.84
N ASN A 131 29.37 29.14 53.05
CA ASN A 131 30.37 30.08 53.58
C ASN A 131 31.76 29.79 53.00
N GLU A 132 32.28 30.73 52.22
CA GLU A 132 33.67 30.68 51.76
C GLU A 132 34.56 30.60 52.99
N VAL A 133 35.27 29.49 53.15
CA VAL A 133 36.18 29.27 54.27
C VAL A 133 37.23 30.37 54.24
N SER A 134 37.37 31.09 55.35
CA SER A 134 38.26 32.25 55.38
C SER A 134 39.69 31.84 54.98
N PRO A 135 40.39 32.63 54.16
CA PRO A 135 41.75 32.29 53.70
C PRO A 135 42.74 32.03 54.85
N GLN A 136 42.50 32.65 56.01
CA GLN A 136 43.33 32.51 57.20
C GLN A 136 43.30 31.08 57.76
N ILE A 137 42.13 30.42 57.78
CA ILE A 137 41.99 29.04 58.26
C ILE A 137 42.69 28.08 57.29
N LEU A 138 42.49 28.26 55.98
CA LEU A 138 43.13 27.42 54.97
C LEU A 138 44.65 27.46 55.11
N ASN A 139 45.21 28.65 55.31
CA ASN A 139 46.63 28.84 55.55
C ASN A 139 47.09 28.20 56.86
N TYR A 140 46.34 28.37 57.95
CA TYR A 140 46.65 27.74 59.24
C TYR A 140 46.64 26.20 59.14
N ILE A 141 45.60 25.61 58.54
CA ILE A 141 45.50 24.16 58.35
C ILE A 141 46.65 23.67 57.46
N THR A 142 46.95 24.36 56.37
CA THR A 142 48.05 24.01 55.45
C THR A 142 49.40 24.05 56.15
N GLN A 143 49.69 25.08 56.95
CA GLN A 143 50.94 25.18 57.71
C GLN A 143 51.09 24.03 58.72
N ASN A 144 50.01 23.68 59.43
CA ASN A 144 50.06 22.57 60.39
C ASN A 144 50.17 21.21 59.71
N ILE A 145 49.56 21.00 58.52
CA ILE A 145 49.78 19.81 57.69
C ILE A 145 51.24 19.73 57.24
N LYS A 146 51.83 20.84 56.75
CA LYS A 146 53.24 20.92 56.36
C LYS A 146 54.19 20.64 57.54
N ALA A 147 53.79 21.00 58.76
CA ALA A 147 54.52 20.69 59.98
C ALA A 147 54.30 19.24 60.49
N GLY A 148 53.58 18.40 59.74
CA GLY A 148 53.36 16.99 60.08
C GLY A 148 52.28 16.74 61.14
N LYS A 149 51.49 17.75 61.53
CA LYS A 149 50.41 17.56 62.51
C LYS A 149 49.24 16.81 61.89
N LYS A 150 48.71 15.84 62.64
CA LYS A 150 47.53 15.05 62.21
C LYS A 150 46.23 15.81 62.47
N PHE A 151 45.18 15.46 61.74
CA PHE A 151 43.87 16.08 61.85
C PHE A 151 43.35 16.26 63.29
N PRO A 152 43.45 15.27 64.21
CA PRO A 152 42.97 15.44 65.58
C PRO A 152 43.65 16.61 66.34
N GLN A 153 44.94 16.87 66.06
CA GLN A 153 45.70 17.94 66.71
C GLN A 153 45.32 19.32 66.16
N ILE A 154 45.09 19.40 64.84
CA ILE A 154 44.61 20.61 64.17
C ILE A 154 43.19 20.94 64.65
N LYS A 155 42.32 19.92 64.70
CA LYS A 155 40.95 20.02 65.20
C LYS A 155 40.91 20.49 66.65
N ALA A 156 41.70 19.89 67.54
CA ALA A 156 41.77 20.31 68.94
C ALA A 156 42.23 21.78 69.09
N SER A 157 43.18 22.23 68.27
CA SER A 157 43.68 23.61 68.30
C SER A 157 42.62 24.61 67.80
N LEU A 158 41.88 24.27 66.74
CA LEU A 158 40.83 25.11 66.19
C LEU A 158 39.58 25.14 67.09
N LEU A 159 39.21 24.00 67.70
CA LEU A 159 38.15 23.95 68.72
C LEU A 159 38.50 24.83 69.92
N LYS A 160 39.76 24.79 70.38
CA LYS A 160 40.24 25.67 71.46
C LYS A 160 40.20 27.16 71.07
N ALA A 161 40.31 27.47 69.78
CA ALA A 161 40.17 28.82 69.24
C ALA A 161 38.71 29.24 68.96
N GLY A 162 37.73 28.40 69.32
CA GLY A 162 36.29 28.72 69.23
C GLY A 162 35.63 28.39 67.89
N TRP A 163 36.28 27.63 67.02
CA TRP A 163 35.68 27.21 65.74
C TRP A 163 34.67 26.08 65.92
N ALA A 164 33.57 26.10 65.17
CA ALA A 164 32.60 25.02 65.15
C ALA A 164 33.21 23.75 64.55
N GLU A 165 32.87 22.59 65.10
CA GLU A 165 33.41 21.30 64.66
C GLU A 165 33.16 21.02 63.17
N ASP A 166 31.96 21.34 62.69
CA ASP A 166 31.58 21.13 61.29
C ASP A 166 32.39 22.03 60.34
N ASP A 167 32.63 23.29 60.73
CA ASP A 167 33.45 24.21 59.95
C ASP A 167 34.91 23.74 59.89
N ILE A 168 35.42 23.16 60.97
CA ILE A 168 36.77 22.57 61.02
C ILE A 168 36.87 21.38 60.06
N ASN A 169 35.90 20.45 60.13
CA ASN A 169 35.85 19.27 59.27
C ASN A 169 35.80 19.68 57.78
N GLN A 170 34.92 20.64 57.46
CA GLN A 170 34.76 21.15 56.10
C GLN A 170 36.00 21.90 55.61
N SER A 171 36.55 22.80 56.43
CA SER A 171 37.75 23.58 56.10
C SER A 171 38.96 22.68 55.89
N TYR A 172 39.11 21.64 56.71
CA TYR A 172 40.18 20.67 56.56
C TYR A 172 40.08 19.91 55.24
N LYS A 173 38.87 19.43 54.89
CA LYS A 173 38.62 18.75 53.61
C LYS A 173 38.91 19.65 52.42
N GLN A 174 38.39 20.87 52.42
CA GLN A 174 38.67 21.86 51.37
C GLN A 174 40.15 22.20 51.26
N THR A 175 40.86 22.29 52.38
CA THR A 175 42.31 22.54 52.40
C THR A 175 43.08 21.38 51.79
N MET A 176 42.71 20.13 52.11
CA MET A 176 43.33 18.93 51.52
C MET A 176 43.13 18.88 50.01
N ASP A 177 41.90 19.11 49.54
CA ASP A 177 41.59 19.12 48.11
C ASP A 177 42.40 20.20 47.37
N ARG A 178 42.50 21.41 47.94
CA ARG A 178 43.29 22.51 47.39
C ARG A 178 44.78 22.20 47.35
N ASN A 179 45.34 21.66 48.43
CA ASN A 179 46.76 21.31 48.51
C ASN A 179 47.10 20.19 47.52
N TYR A 180 46.21 19.21 47.35
CA TYR A 180 46.39 18.14 46.36
C TYR A 180 46.35 18.66 44.92
N GLN A 181 45.42 19.57 44.59
CA GLN A 181 45.38 20.21 43.27
C GLN A 181 46.64 21.05 43.00
N GLN A 182 47.12 21.80 43.99
CA GLN A 182 48.37 22.55 43.87
C GLN A 182 49.57 21.62 43.64
N TYR A 183 49.62 20.48 44.33
CA TYR A 183 50.64 19.46 44.12
C TYR A 183 50.59 18.88 42.69
N LEU A 184 49.40 18.53 42.18
CA LEU A 184 49.24 18.03 40.81
C LEU A 184 49.68 19.05 39.74
N GLN A 185 49.45 20.34 39.99
CA GLN A 185 49.92 21.42 39.12
C GLN A 185 51.45 21.57 39.17
N GLN A 186 52.05 21.45 40.37
CA GLN A 186 53.50 21.53 40.56
C GLN A 186 54.24 20.31 40.00
N GLN A 187 53.61 19.13 39.94
CA GLN A 187 54.22 17.92 39.36
C GLN A 187 54.19 17.89 37.82
N ASN A 188 53.41 18.75 37.16
CA ASN A 188 53.37 18.86 35.71
C ASN A 188 53.76 20.26 35.19
N PRO A 189 54.96 20.79 35.51
CA PRO A 189 55.36 22.12 35.08
C PRO A 189 55.70 22.19 33.57
N SER A 190 55.82 21.05 32.88
CA SER A 190 56.39 20.97 31.51
C SER A 190 55.37 20.79 30.38
N ARG A 191 54.13 21.28 30.51
CA ARG A 191 53.16 21.30 29.39
C ARG A 191 52.55 22.66 29.06
N VAL A 192 53.12 23.74 29.58
CA VAL A 192 52.73 25.11 29.22
C VAL A 192 53.97 25.98 29.00
N ALA A 193 54.79 25.60 28.03
CA ALA A 193 55.68 26.50 27.31
C ALA A 193 56.17 25.76 26.07
N SER A 194 56.09 26.42 24.92
CA SER A 194 56.50 25.97 23.58
C SER A 194 55.45 25.14 22.82
N ASP A 195 54.55 25.86 22.15
CA ASP A 195 54.25 25.64 20.73
C ASP A 195 53.54 26.90 20.21
N ASP A 196 54.38 27.84 19.73
CA ASP A 196 54.02 28.68 18.59
C ASP A 196 54.01 27.73 17.38
N ASP A 197 52.84 27.22 17.02
CA ASP A 197 52.65 26.70 15.67
C ASP A 197 51.22 27.02 15.19
N ASP A 198 51.19 27.88 14.18
CA ASP A 198 50.01 28.30 13.46
C ASP A 198 49.40 27.09 12.74
N THR A 199 48.36 26.47 13.30
CA THR A 199 47.52 25.54 12.53
C THR A 199 46.04 25.70 12.88
N PRO A 200 45.13 25.77 11.88
CA PRO A 200 43.74 26.14 12.12
C PRO A 200 42.95 24.99 12.77
N SER A 201 42.59 25.20 14.03
CA SER A 201 41.25 24.93 14.59
C SER A 201 40.57 23.60 14.23
N THR A 202 40.94 22.54 14.92
CA THR A 202 39.95 21.54 15.39
C THR A 202 39.55 21.86 16.83
N PRO A 203 38.24 21.99 17.15
CA PRO A 203 37.80 22.40 18.48
C PRO A 203 38.05 21.27 19.48
N LYS A 204 39.15 21.36 20.24
CA LYS A 204 39.38 20.51 21.42
C LYS A 204 38.30 20.80 22.45
N LEU A 205 37.41 19.83 22.66
CA LEU A 205 36.38 19.84 23.68
C LEU A 205 37.01 20.14 25.05
N ARG A 206 36.75 21.33 25.58
CA ARG A 206 37.13 21.70 26.95
C ARG A 206 36.54 20.69 27.92
N HIS A 207 37.38 20.21 28.83
CA HIS A 207 37.04 19.31 29.92
C HIS A 207 35.97 19.98 30.81
N LEU A 208 34.70 19.69 30.50
CA LEU A 208 33.54 20.21 31.21
C LEU A 208 33.62 19.78 32.68
N SER A 209 33.61 20.77 33.57
CA SER A 209 33.61 20.56 35.01
C SER A 209 32.43 19.66 35.42
N ASN A 210 32.60 18.88 36.49
CA ASN A 210 31.63 17.88 36.95
C ASN A 210 30.21 18.45 37.22
N ALA A 211 30.04 19.78 37.28
CA ALA A 211 28.73 20.42 37.39
C ALA A 211 27.90 20.35 36.09
N HIS A 212 28.53 20.18 34.92
CA HIS A 212 27.83 20.07 33.63
C HIS A 212 27.43 18.63 33.27
N LYS A 213 28.06 17.61 33.86
CA LYS A 213 27.73 16.19 33.59
C LYS A 213 26.27 15.86 33.94
N ASN A 214 25.77 16.42 35.05
CA ASN A 214 24.37 16.20 35.46
C ASN A 214 23.37 16.93 34.56
N LYS A 215 23.77 18.05 33.91
CA LYS A 215 22.94 18.78 32.95
C LYS A 215 22.86 18.05 31.61
N PHE A 216 23.98 17.51 31.13
CA PHE A 216 24.01 16.71 29.90
C PHE A 216 23.29 15.36 30.05
N LEU A 217 23.37 14.71 31.22
CA LEU A 217 22.62 13.47 31.49
C LEU A 217 21.10 13.71 31.42
N ALA A 218 20.61 14.81 32.01
CA ALA A 218 19.18 15.14 31.99
C ALA A 218 18.67 15.45 30.56
N ILE A 219 19.47 16.16 29.76
CA ILE A 219 19.14 16.43 28.34
C ILE A 219 19.12 15.13 27.53
N GLY A 220 20.07 14.22 27.78
CA GLY A 220 20.12 12.90 27.13
C GLY A 220 18.89 12.05 27.43
N ILE A 221 18.45 12.00 28.70
CA ILE A 221 17.25 11.24 29.10
C ILE A 221 15.99 11.82 28.46
N MET A 222 15.84 13.15 28.43
CA MET A 222 14.69 13.80 27.78
C MET A 222 14.68 13.56 26.26
N ALA A 223 15.84 13.57 25.60
CA ALA A 223 15.94 13.27 24.17
C ALA A 223 15.52 11.82 23.86
N VAL A 224 15.94 10.85 24.67
CA VAL A 224 15.54 9.42 24.51
C VAL A 224 14.04 9.24 24.73
N ILE A 225 13.43 9.94 25.69
CA ILE A 225 11.98 9.87 25.93
C ILE A 225 11.20 10.50 24.77
N ILE A 226 11.67 11.64 24.23
CA ILE A 226 11.04 12.29 23.07
C ILE A 226 11.15 11.40 21.83
N ILE A 227 12.33 10.84 21.55
CA ILE A 227 12.54 9.94 20.42
C ILE A 227 11.73 8.64 20.59
N GLY A 228 11.70 8.06 21.80
CA GLY A 228 10.90 6.88 22.11
C GLY A 228 9.39 7.14 21.98
N GLY A 229 8.92 8.31 22.41
CA GLY A 229 7.53 8.76 22.23
C GLY A 229 7.19 8.98 20.75
N LEU A 230 8.10 9.57 19.97
CA LEU A 230 7.94 9.74 18.52
C LEU A 230 7.90 8.39 17.80
N LEU A 231 8.74 7.44 18.19
CA LEU A 231 8.75 6.08 17.62
C LEU A 231 7.47 5.30 17.97
N LEU A 232 6.91 5.49 19.17
CA LEU A 232 5.61 4.91 19.53
C LEU A 232 4.45 5.55 18.76
N LEU A 233 4.50 6.87 18.53
CA LEU A 233 3.51 7.55 17.69
C LEU A 233 3.61 7.12 16.23
N LEU A 234 4.82 6.96 15.68
CA LEU A 234 5.02 6.48 14.30
C LEU A 234 4.61 5.01 14.13
N LYS A 235 4.81 4.15 15.15
CA LYS A 235 4.29 2.77 15.14
C LYS A 235 2.76 2.70 15.22
N GLY A 236 2.08 3.73 15.73
CA GLY A 236 0.61 3.76 15.80
C GLY A 236 -0.10 4.18 14.51
N VAL A 237 0.60 4.75 13.52
CA VAL A 237 -0.01 5.25 12.26
C VAL A 237 0.54 4.60 11.00
N SER A 238 1.57 3.76 11.09
CA SER A 238 2.24 3.21 9.89
C SER A 238 2.56 1.71 9.95
N THR A 239 2.16 0.98 10.99
CA THR A 239 2.08 -0.47 10.85
C THR A 239 0.76 -0.74 10.15
N GLY A 240 0.80 -0.91 8.83
CA GLY A 240 -0.33 -1.45 8.07
C GLY A 240 -0.84 -2.66 8.85
N GLN A 241 -2.03 -2.54 9.43
CA GLN A 241 -2.67 -3.71 9.99
C GLN A 241 -2.87 -4.62 8.79
N ALA A 242 -2.22 -5.79 8.80
CA ALA A 242 -2.50 -6.82 7.82
C ALA A 242 -4.02 -7.00 7.83
N ILE A 243 -4.66 -6.65 6.70
CA ILE A 243 -6.10 -6.78 6.57
C ILE A 243 -6.34 -8.28 6.51
N HIS A 244 -6.77 -8.83 7.64
CA HIS A 244 -7.10 -10.24 7.77
C HIS A 244 -8.59 -10.41 7.45
N PHE A 245 -8.87 -11.21 6.43
CA PHE A 245 -10.24 -11.53 6.04
C PHE A 245 -10.68 -12.80 6.77
N LYS A 246 -11.80 -12.72 7.49
CA LYS A 246 -12.29 -13.85 8.30
C LYS A 246 -12.84 -14.97 7.44
N ASP A 247 -13.37 -14.62 6.27
CA ASP A 247 -13.95 -15.55 5.32
C ASP A 247 -13.75 -15.07 3.87
N ALA A 248 -13.99 -16.00 2.94
CA ALA A 248 -13.87 -15.74 1.51
C ALA A 248 -14.83 -14.65 1.01
N GLY A 249 -15.98 -14.44 1.67
CA GLY A 249 -16.95 -13.41 1.30
C GLY A 249 -16.44 -11.99 1.60
N GLU A 250 -15.77 -11.78 2.74
CA GLU A 250 -15.11 -10.51 3.03
C GLU A 250 -13.98 -10.22 2.03
N LEU A 251 -13.14 -11.22 1.72
CA LEU A 251 -12.08 -11.10 0.71
C LEU A 251 -12.66 -10.79 -0.68
N GLN A 252 -13.74 -11.48 -1.04
CA GLN A 252 -14.45 -11.30 -2.31
C GLN A 252 -14.96 -9.86 -2.44
N ALA A 253 -15.64 -9.34 -1.43
CA ALA A 253 -16.15 -7.97 -1.43
C ALA A 253 -15.01 -6.94 -1.58
N ALA A 254 -13.91 -7.10 -0.83
CA ALA A 254 -12.78 -6.19 -0.87
C ALA A 254 -12.04 -6.22 -2.23
N VAL A 255 -11.83 -7.41 -2.80
CA VAL A 255 -11.22 -7.56 -4.13
C VAL A 255 -12.09 -6.91 -5.19
N LYS A 256 -13.41 -7.17 -5.16
CA LYS A 256 -14.35 -6.55 -6.11
C LYS A 256 -14.36 -5.03 -6.00
N GLU A 257 -14.45 -4.48 -4.78
CA GLU A 257 -14.46 -3.04 -4.55
C GLU A 257 -13.18 -2.38 -5.10
N SER A 258 -12.02 -2.98 -4.83
CA SER A 258 -10.73 -2.49 -5.33
C SER A 258 -10.63 -2.55 -6.85
N LEU A 259 -11.13 -3.63 -7.48
CA LEU A 259 -11.21 -3.73 -8.95
C LEU A 259 -12.15 -2.67 -9.54
N ASP A 260 -13.38 -2.54 -9.03
CA ASP A 260 -14.38 -1.58 -9.52
C ASP A 260 -13.86 -0.14 -9.44
N LYS A 261 -13.11 0.19 -8.39
CA LYS A 261 -12.54 1.53 -8.17
C LYS A 261 -11.34 1.83 -9.05
N ASN A 262 -10.47 0.84 -9.29
CA ASN A 262 -9.14 1.09 -9.80
C ASN A 262 -8.88 0.59 -11.23
N VAL A 263 -9.71 -0.32 -11.76
CA VAL A 263 -9.45 -0.93 -13.08
C VAL A 263 -9.40 0.10 -14.22
N GLU A 264 -10.22 1.16 -14.16
CA GLU A 264 -10.19 2.22 -15.18
C GLU A 264 -9.10 3.28 -14.89
N ASN A 265 -8.66 3.36 -13.63
CA ASN A 265 -7.70 4.35 -13.12
C ASN A 265 -6.25 3.81 -13.16
N ASN A 266 -5.87 3.11 -14.23
CA ASN A 266 -4.54 2.53 -14.36
C ASN A 266 -3.85 2.96 -15.66
N GLU A 267 -2.51 3.00 -15.66
CA GLU A 267 -1.72 3.52 -16.79
C GLU A 267 -1.83 2.69 -18.08
N PHE A 268 -2.13 1.39 -17.95
CA PHE A 268 -2.31 0.46 -19.06
C PHE A 268 -3.72 0.52 -19.64
N TYR A 269 -4.71 0.98 -18.86
CA TYR A 269 -6.10 1.02 -19.30
C TYR A 269 -6.25 1.75 -20.63
N PRO A 270 -5.80 2.99 -20.84
CA PRO A 270 -5.99 3.66 -22.14
C PRO A 270 -5.21 3.03 -23.30
N LEU A 271 -4.23 2.17 -23.04
CA LEU A 271 -3.31 1.61 -24.04
C LEU A 271 -3.79 0.28 -24.66
N ILE A 272 -4.82 -0.34 -24.08
CA ILE A 272 -5.30 -1.67 -24.49
C ILE A 272 -6.77 -1.56 -24.91
N ASN A 273 -7.10 -1.89 -26.16
CA ASN A 273 -8.48 -1.72 -26.67
C ASN A 273 -9.43 -2.82 -26.17
N SER A 274 -8.97 -4.06 -26.13
CA SER A 274 -9.71 -5.21 -25.64
C SER A 274 -8.80 -6.15 -24.86
N MET A 275 -9.33 -6.74 -23.79
CA MET A 275 -8.59 -7.69 -22.97
C MET A 275 -9.53 -8.59 -22.17
N ARG A 276 -9.15 -9.85 -21.99
CA ARG A 276 -9.73 -10.80 -21.04
C ARG A 276 -8.67 -11.20 -20.04
N LEU A 277 -8.74 -10.61 -18.85
CA LEU A 277 -7.80 -10.85 -17.76
C LEU A 277 -8.49 -11.65 -16.65
N CYS A 278 -7.88 -12.74 -16.21
CA CYS A 278 -8.29 -13.42 -14.99
C CYS A 278 -7.38 -13.00 -13.83
N VAL A 279 -7.95 -12.51 -12.74
CA VAL A 279 -7.24 -12.14 -11.51
C VAL A 279 -7.67 -13.08 -10.40
N GLN A 280 -6.71 -13.80 -9.83
CA GLN A 280 -6.89 -14.61 -8.63
C GLN A 280 -6.19 -13.92 -7.46
N VAL A 281 -6.87 -13.80 -6.33
CA VAL A 281 -6.29 -13.31 -5.08
C VAL A 281 -6.43 -14.40 -4.05
N THR A 282 -5.32 -14.77 -3.43
CA THR A 282 -5.27 -15.70 -2.30
C THR A 282 -4.85 -14.91 -1.07
N ASP A 283 -5.53 -15.14 0.06
CA ASP A 283 -5.15 -14.62 1.36
C ASP A 283 -5.35 -15.74 2.39
N GLU A 284 -4.24 -16.25 2.92
CA GLU A 284 -4.20 -17.47 3.75
C GLU A 284 -4.92 -18.67 3.09
N ASP A 285 -6.02 -19.13 3.68
CA ASP A 285 -6.82 -20.26 3.21
C ASP A 285 -7.92 -19.85 2.21
N ASN A 286 -8.14 -18.55 2.03
CA ASN A 286 -9.18 -18.02 1.15
C ASN A 286 -8.61 -17.71 -0.24
N SER A 287 -9.35 -18.03 -1.29
CA SER A 287 -9.01 -17.60 -2.64
C SER A 287 -10.25 -17.22 -3.42
N VAL A 288 -10.19 -16.06 -4.07
CA VAL A 288 -11.25 -15.53 -4.93
C VAL A 288 -10.69 -15.27 -6.32
N SER A 289 -11.53 -15.30 -7.34
CA SER A 289 -11.10 -15.10 -8.73
C SER A 289 -12.11 -14.28 -9.50
N TYR A 290 -11.63 -13.39 -10.36
CA TYR A 290 -12.42 -12.46 -11.15
C TYR A 290 -11.97 -12.46 -12.61
N LYS A 291 -12.93 -12.42 -13.52
CA LYS A 291 -12.71 -12.13 -14.94
C LYS A 291 -12.98 -10.66 -15.19
N ILE A 292 -11.99 -10.00 -15.77
CA ILE A 292 -12.02 -8.62 -16.18
C ILE A 292 -12.05 -8.63 -17.71
N ILE A 293 -13.16 -8.22 -18.28
CA ILE A 293 -13.37 -8.19 -19.72
C ILE A 293 -13.45 -6.72 -20.13
N LYS A 294 -12.43 -6.27 -20.86
CA LYS A 294 -12.38 -4.95 -21.47
C LYS A 294 -12.72 -5.06 -22.95
N ASN A 295 -13.55 -4.13 -23.43
CA ASN A 295 -13.79 -3.88 -24.84
C ASN A 295 -13.90 -2.37 -25.10
N SER A 296 -14.20 -1.97 -26.35
CA SER A 296 -14.37 -0.56 -26.73
C SER A 296 -15.53 0.14 -26.01
N GLY A 297 -16.48 -0.61 -25.43
CA GLY A 297 -17.65 -0.10 -24.70
C GLY A 297 -17.46 0.04 -23.19
N GLY A 298 -16.32 -0.40 -22.64
CA GLY A 298 -16.00 -0.29 -21.22
C GLY A 298 -15.42 -1.58 -20.63
N VAL A 299 -15.46 -1.67 -19.30
CA VAL A 299 -14.96 -2.80 -18.53
C VAL A 299 -16.11 -3.53 -17.83
N THR A 300 -16.05 -4.87 -17.83
CA THR A 300 -16.98 -5.73 -17.11
C THR A 300 -16.18 -6.64 -16.19
N ILE A 301 -16.47 -6.57 -14.88
CA ILE A 301 -15.85 -7.40 -13.85
C ILE A 301 -16.88 -8.44 -13.39
N ARG A 302 -16.54 -9.73 -13.49
CA ARG A 302 -17.39 -10.85 -13.06
C ARG A 302 -16.60 -11.80 -12.18
N GLU A 303 -17.25 -12.38 -11.19
CA GLU A 303 -16.65 -13.48 -10.43
C GLU A 303 -16.42 -14.68 -11.37
N ALA A 304 -15.24 -15.30 -11.27
CA ALA A 304 -14.90 -16.49 -12.01
C ALA A 304 -15.48 -17.73 -11.29
N ARG A 305 -16.06 -18.66 -12.05
CA ARG A 305 -16.62 -19.91 -11.49
C ARG A 305 -15.54 -20.89 -11.02
N ALA A 306 -14.34 -20.75 -11.54
CA ALA A 306 -13.16 -21.53 -11.22
C ALA A 306 -12.01 -20.59 -10.88
N GLN A 307 -10.96 -21.15 -10.28
CA GLN A 307 -9.69 -20.45 -10.13
C GLN A 307 -9.13 -20.10 -11.52
N CYS A 308 -8.33 -19.04 -11.60
CA CYS A 308 -7.71 -18.69 -12.86
C CYS A 308 -6.83 -19.83 -13.35
N ASP A 309 -7.16 -20.39 -14.50
CA ASP A 309 -6.41 -21.44 -15.15
C ASP A 309 -6.22 -21.17 -16.65
N ALA A 310 -5.35 -21.97 -17.26
CA ALA A 310 -4.99 -21.88 -18.66
C ALA A 310 -6.08 -22.37 -19.62
N THR A 311 -7.09 -23.07 -19.11
CA THR A 311 -8.12 -23.71 -19.94
C THR A 311 -9.23 -22.75 -20.32
N GLU A 312 -9.37 -21.67 -19.56
CA GLU A 312 -10.26 -20.58 -19.89
C GLU A 312 -9.58 -19.63 -20.89
N ASN A 313 -10.29 -19.27 -21.97
CA ASN A 313 -9.86 -18.32 -23.02
C ASN A 313 -9.66 -16.89 -22.49
N ASN A 314 -8.70 -16.73 -21.58
CA ASN A 314 -8.21 -15.48 -21.03
C ASN A 314 -6.90 -15.13 -21.74
N ASP A 315 -6.77 -13.86 -22.14
CA ASP A 315 -5.55 -13.34 -22.74
C ASP A 315 -4.40 -13.47 -21.73
N PHE A 316 -4.67 -13.03 -20.49
CA PHE A 316 -3.74 -13.10 -19.37
C PHE A 316 -4.42 -13.63 -18.11
N ALA A 317 -3.64 -14.33 -17.28
CA ALA A 317 -4.08 -14.78 -15.97
C ALA A 317 -3.01 -14.45 -14.92
N VAL A 318 -3.42 -13.87 -13.79
CA VAL A 318 -2.51 -13.39 -12.75
C VAL A 318 -3.01 -13.83 -11.39
N LYS A 319 -2.10 -14.32 -10.55
CA LYS A 319 -2.37 -14.70 -9.16
C LYS A 319 -1.59 -13.82 -8.19
N PHE A 320 -2.28 -13.25 -7.21
CA PHE A 320 -1.71 -12.57 -6.06
C PHE A 320 -1.75 -13.48 -4.83
N ASN A 321 -0.66 -13.54 -4.08
CA ASN A 321 -0.54 -14.40 -2.88
C ASN A 321 -1.02 -13.76 -1.58
N SER A 322 -1.41 -12.49 -1.62
CA SER A 322 -2.04 -11.78 -0.50
C SER A 322 -2.96 -10.68 -1.04
N PHE A 323 -3.93 -10.26 -0.23
CA PHE A 323 -4.72 -9.09 -0.56
C PHE A 323 -3.87 -7.82 -0.61
N GLU A 324 -2.87 -7.66 0.27
CA GLU A 324 -1.97 -6.50 0.28
C GLU A 324 -1.22 -6.34 -1.05
N ALA A 325 -0.72 -7.45 -1.61
CA ALA A 325 -0.05 -7.43 -2.91
C ALA A 325 -0.99 -7.02 -4.05
N PHE A 326 -2.22 -7.55 -4.01
CA PHE A 326 -3.27 -7.19 -4.96
C PHE A 326 -3.67 -5.73 -4.84
N ASP A 327 -3.89 -5.23 -3.62
CA ASP A 327 -4.31 -3.85 -3.36
C ASP A 327 -3.22 -2.84 -3.75
N LEU A 328 -1.95 -3.16 -3.52
CA LEU A 328 -0.83 -2.36 -4.02
C LEU A 328 -0.81 -2.33 -5.55
N ALA A 329 -1.04 -3.47 -6.21
CA ALA A 329 -1.09 -3.56 -7.66
C ALA A 329 -2.28 -2.82 -8.26
N SER A 330 -3.47 -2.95 -7.68
CA SER A 330 -4.69 -2.35 -8.21
C SER A 330 -4.69 -0.82 -8.04
N ASN A 331 -4.32 -0.31 -6.86
CA ASN A 331 -4.32 1.15 -6.59
C ASN A 331 -3.21 1.90 -7.32
N SER A 332 -2.13 1.21 -7.71
CA SER A 332 -0.97 1.84 -8.35
C SER A 332 -0.33 0.89 -9.35
N LEU A 333 -1.11 0.44 -10.33
CA LEU A 333 -0.62 -0.46 -11.36
C LEU A 333 0.39 0.31 -12.22
N SER A 334 1.67 -0.01 -12.05
CA SER A 334 2.73 0.51 -12.89
C SER A 334 3.80 -0.53 -13.18
N CYS A 335 4.58 -0.34 -14.24
CA CYS A 335 5.70 -1.22 -14.57
C CYS A 335 6.66 -1.43 -13.38
N SER A 336 6.95 -0.37 -12.62
CA SER A 336 7.84 -0.42 -11.46
C SER A 336 7.24 -1.23 -10.31
N ASN A 337 5.96 -1.01 -10.01
CA ASN A 337 5.28 -1.73 -8.93
C ASN A 337 5.09 -3.22 -9.26
N LEU A 338 4.77 -3.54 -10.52
CA LEU A 338 4.69 -4.92 -10.99
C LEU A 338 6.03 -5.64 -10.86
N ALA A 339 7.14 -4.98 -11.22
CA ALA A 339 8.48 -5.54 -11.04
C ALA A 339 8.80 -5.82 -9.56
N ILE A 340 8.46 -4.89 -8.65
CA ILE A 340 8.67 -5.06 -7.21
C ILE A 340 7.84 -6.22 -6.66
N LEU A 341 6.56 -6.30 -7.04
CA LEU A 341 5.66 -7.36 -6.61
C LEU A 341 6.13 -8.74 -7.09
N HIS A 342 6.61 -8.82 -8.33
CA HIS A 342 7.12 -10.05 -8.90
C HIS A 342 8.40 -10.52 -8.21
N GLN A 343 9.36 -9.60 -7.95
CA GLN A 343 10.59 -9.90 -7.22
C GLN A 343 10.34 -10.40 -5.78
N ARG A 344 9.22 -10.02 -5.17
CA ARG A 344 8.83 -10.45 -3.82
C ARG A 344 8.04 -11.76 -3.79
N ASN A 345 7.86 -12.44 -4.93
CA ASN A 345 7.04 -13.65 -5.04
C ASN A 345 5.58 -13.45 -4.58
N ASN A 346 5.08 -12.22 -4.74
CA ASN A 346 3.74 -11.82 -4.33
C ASN A 346 2.73 -11.85 -5.49
N VAL A 347 3.21 -11.89 -6.72
CA VAL A 347 2.41 -12.00 -7.94
C VAL A 347 3.02 -13.02 -8.90
N TYR A 348 2.17 -13.86 -9.49
CA TYR A 348 2.51 -14.90 -10.45
C TYR A 348 1.70 -14.69 -11.70
N ILE A 349 2.37 -14.75 -12.85
CA ILE A 349 1.66 -14.87 -14.12
C ILE A 349 1.36 -16.35 -14.32
N LEU A 350 0.07 -16.66 -14.45
CA LEU A 350 -0.42 -18.01 -14.69
C LEU A 350 -0.45 -18.26 -16.20
N PRO A 351 -0.42 -19.54 -16.63
CA PRO A 351 -0.55 -19.83 -18.04
C PRO A 351 -1.92 -19.35 -18.58
N SER A 352 -1.91 -18.82 -19.79
CA SER A 352 -3.02 -18.15 -20.48
C SER A 352 -2.82 -18.26 -22.01
N GLN A 353 -3.64 -17.56 -22.80
CA GLN A 353 -3.50 -17.54 -24.26
C GLN A 353 -2.11 -17.03 -24.70
N TYR A 354 -1.64 -15.92 -24.13
CA TYR A 354 -0.36 -15.30 -24.51
C TYR A 354 0.85 -15.80 -23.70
N VAL A 355 0.64 -16.45 -22.56
CA VAL A 355 1.75 -16.92 -21.70
C VAL A 355 1.59 -18.40 -21.44
N GLN A 356 2.53 -19.22 -21.90
CA GLN A 356 2.55 -20.65 -21.67
C GLN A 356 3.18 -20.99 -20.31
N ALA A 357 3.06 -22.27 -19.93
CA ALA A 357 3.67 -22.79 -18.71
C ALA A 357 5.20 -22.59 -18.72
N GLY A 358 5.76 -22.20 -17.58
CA GLY A 358 7.18 -21.85 -17.48
C GLY A 358 7.50 -20.41 -17.91
N PHE A 359 6.47 -19.56 -18.09
CA PHE A 359 6.61 -18.15 -18.44
C PHE A 359 7.22 -17.94 -19.84
N SER A 360 7.01 -18.90 -20.74
CA SER A 360 7.32 -18.73 -22.16
C SER A 360 6.16 -18.04 -22.88
N LEU A 361 6.47 -17.18 -23.83
CA LEU A 361 5.47 -16.53 -24.66
C LEU A 361 4.87 -17.56 -25.64
N ASN A 362 3.59 -17.40 -25.98
CA ASN A 362 2.97 -18.20 -27.02
C ASN A 362 3.32 -17.63 -28.40
N PRO A 363 4.10 -18.33 -29.25
CA PRO A 363 4.51 -17.82 -30.55
C PRO A 363 3.38 -17.86 -31.61
N GLU A 364 2.27 -18.52 -31.31
CA GLU A 364 1.11 -18.62 -32.21
C GLU A 364 0.17 -17.41 -32.10
N GLU A 365 0.38 -16.55 -31.10
CA GLU A 365 -0.48 -15.40 -30.80
C GLU A 365 0.12 -14.09 -31.28
N ASP A 366 -0.74 -13.15 -31.68
CA ASP A 366 -0.34 -11.80 -32.11
C ASP A 366 -0.46 -10.80 -30.94
N TYR A 367 0.68 -10.24 -30.52
CA TYR A 367 0.77 -9.31 -29.39
C TYR A 367 0.50 -7.85 -29.79
N SER A 368 0.19 -7.57 -31.06
CA SER A 368 0.04 -6.22 -31.61
C SER A 368 -0.93 -5.35 -30.80
N ASP A 369 -2.02 -5.93 -30.32
CA ASP A 369 -3.04 -5.27 -29.49
C ASP A 369 -2.53 -4.80 -28.11
N PHE A 370 -1.40 -5.32 -27.64
CA PHE A 370 -0.79 -5.00 -26.35
C PHE A 370 0.52 -4.22 -26.48
N CYS A 371 0.98 -3.92 -27.70
CA CYS A 371 2.28 -3.32 -27.95
C CYS A 371 2.47 -1.95 -27.29
N ASP A 372 1.46 -1.10 -27.27
CA ASP A 372 1.54 0.21 -26.61
C ASP A 372 1.74 0.07 -25.09
N ALA A 373 1.06 -0.91 -24.47
CA ALA A 373 1.22 -1.23 -23.05
C ALA A 373 2.60 -1.86 -22.78
N LEU A 374 3.08 -2.74 -23.64
CA LEU A 374 4.39 -3.38 -23.51
C LEU A 374 5.55 -2.37 -23.65
N LYS A 375 5.46 -1.45 -24.61
CA LYS A 375 6.43 -0.36 -24.82
C LYS A 375 6.52 0.61 -23.63
N LEU A 376 5.51 0.64 -22.75
CA LEU A 376 5.58 1.40 -21.50
C LEU A 376 6.58 0.77 -20.51
N CYS A 377 6.72 -0.56 -20.50
CA CYS A 377 7.53 -1.29 -19.54
C CYS A 377 8.87 -1.81 -20.09
N MET A 378 9.00 -1.94 -21.41
CA MET A 378 10.13 -2.59 -22.08
C MET A 378 10.66 -1.72 -23.22
N SER A 379 11.99 -1.71 -23.40
CA SER A 379 12.58 -1.12 -24.60
C SER A 379 12.33 -2.01 -25.81
N GLU A 380 12.41 -1.43 -27.01
CA GLU A 380 12.30 -2.17 -28.27
C GLU A 380 13.30 -3.33 -28.34
N GLU A 381 14.52 -3.16 -27.81
CA GLU A 381 15.51 -4.23 -27.78
C GLU A 381 15.04 -5.41 -26.92
N LYS A 382 14.41 -5.15 -25.77
CA LYS A 382 13.88 -6.21 -24.90
C LYS A 382 12.67 -6.90 -25.49
N LEU A 383 11.84 -6.19 -26.25
CA LEU A 383 10.71 -6.78 -26.96
C LEU A 383 11.22 -7.70 -28.08
N ALA A 384 12.22 -7.26 -28.83
CA ALA A 384 12.87 -8.07 -29.86
C ALA A 384 13.61 -9.30 -29.27
N GLU A 385 14.28 -9.16 -28.13
CA GLU A 385 14.89 -10.30 -27.40
C GLU A 385 13.84 -11.33 -26.94
N ALA A 386 12.61 -10.88 -26.70
CA ALA A 386 11.48 -11.72 -26.34
C ALA A 386 10.71 -12.26 -27.55
N ASP A 387 11.15 -11.99 -28.78
CA ASP A 387 10.45 -12.38 -30.02
C ASP A 387 9.03 -11.80 -30.12
N ILE A 388 8.82 -10.61 -29.55
CA ILE A 388 7.56 -9.86 -29.66
C ILE A 388 7.74 -8.77 -30.72
N GLU A 389 7.00 -8.89 -31.82
CA GLU A 389 6.96 -7.86 -32.86
C GLU A 389 5.93 -6.78 -32.51
N CYS A 390 6.46 -5.58 -32.27
CA CYS A 390 5.76 -4.32 -32.10
C CYS A 390 6.45 -3.25 -32.97
#